data_AF-A0A7S0HG81-F1
#
_entry.id   AF-A0A7S0HG81-F1
#
_cell.length_a   1.000
_cell.length_b   1.000
_cell.length_c   1.000
_cell.angle_alpha   90.00
_cell.angle_beta   90.00
_cell.angle_gamma   90.00
#
_symmetry.space_group_name_H-M   'P 1'
#
loop_
_entity.id
_entity.type
_entity.pdbx_description
1 polymer ?
#
loop_
_entity_poly.entity_id
_entity_poly.type
_entity_poly.pdbx_seq_one_letter_code
_entity_poly.pdbx_strand_id
1 'polypeptide(L)'
;MYLDGEAHVRASVAMDLIVTGLVEEAKKKGKKVSVAYLGSPSTCVAVPKECYDASLQAQQEAPFWQKMLFLKPKVVEKVTADTGETIHFNNGLVVLQGPNYALAKTLQMWRAMLLREEEKIVVSTNIAPASRTLSVTHNSFLSTFLDGQGHFKPLLTFEAATASEVLALLLLHDIFSSLSSTHPSKPLANPLLLFSKKSIHGGLWRMPWQAESIGTPTFVLGKVWKYHPEGL
;
A
#
# COMPACT_ATOMS: atom_id res chain seq x y z
N MET A 1 8.02 -9.47 4.82
CA MET A 1 7.54 -10.65 5.57
C MET A 1 6.15 -10.36 6.13
N TYR A 2 5.30 -11.38 6.24
CA TYR A 2 4.00 -11.36 6.91
C TYR A 2 3.93 -12.56 7.84
N LEU A 3 3.42 -12.37 9.05
CA LEU A 3 3.05 -13.44 9.98
C LEU A 3 1.74 -13.04 10.67
N ASP A 4 1.09 -14.00 11.31
CA ASP A 4 -0.16 -13.76 12.04
C ASP A 4 0.10 -13.23 13.46
N GLY A 5 -0.74 -12.30 13.91
CA GLY A 5 -0.73 -11.82 15.30
C GLY A 5 0.60 -11.20 15.75
N GLU A 6 0.97 -11.44 17.01
CA GLU A 6 2.17 -10.88 17.62
C GLU A 6 3.48 -11.26 16.91
N ALA A 7 3.49 -12.41 16.22
CA ALA A 7 4.66 -12.90 15.49
C ALA A 7 5.05 -11.91 14.39
N HIS A 8 4.08 -11.22 13.77
CA HIS A 8 4.36 -10.19 12.77
C HIS A 8 5.16 -9.04 13.36
N VAL A 9 4.78 -8.58 14.55
CA VAL A 9 5.46 -7.46 15.23
C VAL A 9 6.88 -7.87 15.60
N ARG A 10 7.05 -9.05 16.22
CA ARG A 10 8.37 -9.59 16.58
C ARG A 10 9.27 -9.73 15.36
N ALA A 11 8.72 -10.23 14.26
CA ALA A 11 9.45 -10.42 13.02
C ALA A 11 9.82 -9.08 12.36
N SER A 12 8.95 -8.06 12.42
CA SER A 12 9.27 -6.70 12.00
C SER A 12 10.43 -6.11 12.79
N VAL A 13 10.43 -6.24 14.13
CA VAL A 13 11.54 -5.77 14.98
C VAL A 13 12.82 -6.54 14.72
N ALA A 14 12.76 -7.87 14.53
CA ALA A 14 13.95 -8.66 14.20
C ALA A 14 14.56 -8.25 12.85
N MET A 15 13.73 -8.05 11.82
CA MET A 15 14.19 -7.54 10.52
C MET A 15 14.82 -6.15 10.66
N ASP A 16 14.24 -5.30 11.50
CA ASP A 16 14.73 -3.95 11.77
C ASP A 16 16.18 -3.96 12.28
N LEU A 17 16.47 -4.83 13.27
CA LEU A 17 17.81 -5.03 13.81
C LEU A 17 18.80 -5.54 12.76
N ILE A 18 18.37 -6.48 11.90
CA ILE A 18 19.20 -6.99 10.80
C ILE A 18 19.53 -5.85 9.82
N VAL A 19 18.53 -5.05 9.44
CA VAL A 19 18.71 -3.92 8.53
C VAL A 19 19.68 -2.90 9.14
N THR A 20 19.52 -2.55 10.42
CA THR A 20 20.46 -1.66 11.12
C THR A 20 21.89 -2.20 11.07
N GLY A 21 22.12 -3.46 11.44
CA GLY A 21 23.45 -4.06 11.41
C GLY A 21 24.07 -4.09 10.01
N LEU A 22 23.28 -4.40 8.97
CA LEU A 22 23.74 -4.38 7.58
C LEU A 22 24.09 -2.97 7.10
N VAL A 23 23.30 -1.96 7.48
CA VAL A 23 23.55 -0.56 7.12
C VAL A 23 24.83 -0.04 7.81
N GLU A 24 24.99 -0.30 9.10
CA GLU A 24 26.20 0.06 9.84
C GLU A 24 27.45 -0.59 9.24
N GLU A 25 27.38 -1.89 8.93
CA GLU A 25 28.50 -2.64 8.36
C GLU A 25 28.85 -2.18 6.94
N ALA A 26 27.84 -1.87 6.12
CA ALA A 26 28.05 -1.29 4.80
C ALA A 26 28.75 0.06 4.90
N LYS A 27 28.35 0.92 5.84
CA LYS A 27 28.98 2.21 6.10
C LYS A 27 30.44 2.05 6.52
N LYS A 28 30.73 1.17 7.49
CA LYS A 28 32.11 0.88 7.93
C LYS A 28 33.02 0.44 6.77
N LYS A 29 32.46 -0.32 5.83
CA LYS A 29 33.18 -0.84 4.66
C LYS A 29 33.16 0.07 3.43
N GLY A 30 32.56 1.26 3.51
CA GLY A 30 32.39 2.16 2.36
C GLY A 30 31.57 1.55 1.21
N LYS A 31 30.67 0.59 1.51
CA LYS A 31 29.82 -0.08 0.53
C LYS A 31 28.47 0.62 0.42
N LYS A 32 27.89 0.59 -0.77
CA LYS A 32 26.50 1.03 -0.98
C LYS A 32 25.54 -0.05 -0.48
N VAL A 33 24.47 0.39 0.17
CA VAL A 33 23.36 -0.45 0.63
C VAL A 33 22.06 0.26 0.29
N SER A 34 21.07 -0.53 -0.12
CA SER A 34 19.70 -0.07 -0.36
C SER A 34 18.76 -1.03 0.37
N VAL A 35 17.63 -0.51 0.83
CA VAL A 35 16.62 -1.29 1.57
C VAL A 35 15.31 -1.26 0.79
N ALA A 36 14.57 -2.36 0.83
CA ALA A 36 13.27 -2.46 0.21
C ALA A 36 12.23 -2.96 1.22
N TYR A 37 11.13 -2.22 1.33
CA TYR A 37 9.94 -2.62 2.06
C TYR A 37 8.77 -2.73 1.08
N LEU A 38 7.98 -3.78 1.25
CA LEU A 38 6.72 -3.88 0.53
C LEU A 38 5.63 -3.20 1.36
N GLY A 39 5.18 -2.04 0.87
CA GLY A 39 4.11 -1.26 1.46
C GLY A 39 2.78 -1.99 1.37
N SER A 40 1.86 -1.63 2.27
CA SER A 40 0.50 -2.19 2.27
C SER A 40 -0.51 -1.11 1.89
N PRO A 41 -1.55 -1.45 1.12
CA PRO A 41 -2.65 -0.53 0.89
C PRO A 41 -3.60 -0.50 2.12
N SER A 42 -3.39 -1.39 3.09
CA SER A 42 -4.17 -1.50 4.34
C SER A 42 -3.55 -0.74 5.52
N THR A 43 -2.87 0.37 5.24
CA THR A 43 -2.30 1.29 6.24
C THR A 43 -2.77 2.72 5.99
N CYS A 44 -2.58 3.60 6.97
CA CYS A 44 -2.72 5.04 6.75
C CYS A 44 -1.49 5.55 6.00
N VAL A 45 -1.69 6.13 4.83
CA VAL A 45 -0.61 6.55 3.92
C VAL A 45 -0.96 7.88 3.27
N ALA A 46 0.06 8.73 3.10
CA ALA A 46 -0.07 9.90 2.25
C ALA A 46 -0.34 9.44 0.80
N VAL A 47 -1.29 10.09 0.13
CA VAL A 47 -1.66 9.81 -1.25
C VAL A 47 -1.56 11.07 -2.09
N PRO A 48 -1.36 10.96 -3.42
CA PRO A 48 -1.38 12.11 -4.31
C PRO A 48 -2.76 12.75 -4.33
N LYS A 49 -2.83 14.08 -4.51
CA LYS A 49 -4.10 14.82 -4.61
C LYS A 49 -4.98 14.25 -5.72
N GLU A 50 -4.39 13.78 -6.80
CA GLU A 50 -5.11 13.19 -7.93
C GLU A 50 -5.86 11.91 -7.54
N CYS A 51 -5.38 11.17 -6.53
CA CYS A 51 -6.11 10.01 -6.01
C CYS A 51 -7.33 10.45 -5.20
N TYR A 52 -7.21 11.52 -4.41
CA TYR A 52 -8.32 12.12 -3.68
C TYR A 52 -9.40 12.64 -4.63
N ASP A 53 -9.00 13.45 -5.61
CA ASP A 53 -9.94 14.02 -6.60
C ASP A 53 -10.66 12.92 -7.38
N ALA A 54 -9.93 11.88 -7.81
CA ALA A 54 -10.51 10.73 -8.48
C ALA A 54 -11.52 9.97 -7.58
N SER A 55 -11.27 9.87 -6.28
CA SER A 55 -12.20 9.23 -5.35
C SER A 55 -13.50 10.01 -5.16
N LEU A 56 -13.44 11.34 -5.14
CA LEU A 56 -14.62 12.20 -5.08
C LEU A 56 -15.44 12.08 -6.36
N GLN A 57 -14.78 12.10 -7.52
CA GLN A 57 -15.43 11.92 -8.80
C GLN A 57 -16.11 10.54 -8.87
N ALA A 58 -15.39 9.47 -8.50
CA ALA A 58 -15.95 8.13 -8.48
C ALA A 58 -17.15 8.02 -7.52
N GLN A 59 -17.20 8.81 -6.45
CA GLN A 59 -18.32 8.79 -5.50
C GLN A 59 -19.58 9.42 -6.10
N GLN A 60 -19.42 10.49 -6.88
CA GLN A 60 -20.51 11.11 -7.62
C GLN A 60 -21.03 10.16 -8.71
N GLU A 61 -20.12 9.56 -9.46
CA GLU A 61 -20.39 8.63 -10.57
C GLU A 61 -20.80 7.22 -10.12
N ALA A 62 -20.75 6.92 -8.81
CA ALA A 62 -21.02 5.58 -8.31
C ALA A 62 -22.42 5.10 -8.74
N PRO A 63 -22.54 3.84 -9.22
CA PRO A 63 -23.79 3.31 -9.74
C PRO A 63 -24.84 3.21 -8.64
N PHE A 64 -26.11 3.31 -9.02
CA PHE A 64 -27.24 3.34 -8.09
C PHE A 64 -27.25 2.16 -7.11
N TRP A 65 -26.92 0.95 -7.57
CA TRP A 65 -26.88 -0.23 -6.71
C TRP A 65 -25.86 -0.10 -5.56
N GLN A 66 -24.71 0.57 -5.77
CA GLN A 66 -23.73 0.81 -4.70
C GLN A 66 -24.25 1.82 -3.67
N LYS A 67 -24.99 2.83 -4.14
CA LYS A 67 -25.62 3.83 -3.27
C LYS A 67 -26.70 3.22 -2.37
N MET A 68 -27.30 2.10 -2.78
CA MET A 68 -28.28 1.34 -2.00
C MET A 68 -27.66 0.39 -0.95
N LEU A 69 -26.34 0.18 -0.96
CA LEU A 69 -25.66 -0.79 -0.09
C LEU A 69 -25.15 -0.22 1.25
N PHE A 70 -25.60 0.98 1.66
CA PHE A 70 -25.15 1.65 2.89
C PHE A 70 -23.61 1.71 3.03
N LEU A 71 -22.89 1.80 1.91
CA LEU A 71 -21.44 1.86 1.87
C LEU A 71 -20.95 3.18 2.48
N LYS A 72 -19.80 3.13 3.16
CA LYS A 72 -19.21 4.34 3.73
C LYS A 72 -18.39 5.06 2.66
N PRO A 73 -18.62 6.35 2.42
CA PRO A 73 -17.82 7.11 1.47
C PRO A 73 -16.36 7.15 1.93
N LYS A 74 -15.44 7.11 0.96
CA LYS A 74 -14.01 7.19 1.25
C LYS A 74 -13.72 8.51 1.97
N VAL A 75 -13.00 8.41 3.08
CA VAL A 75 -12.50 9.57 3.80
C VAL A 75 -11.01 9.69 3.48
N VAL A 76 -10.65 10.84 2.95
CA VAL A 76 -9.25 11.25 2.81
C VAL A 76 -9.08 12.48 3.66
N GLU A 77 -8.25 12.36 4.69
CA GLU A 77 -7.96 13.46 5.60
C GLU A 77 -6.97 14.42 4.94
N LYS A 78 -7.16 15.72 5.18
CA LYS A 78 -6.26 16.76 4.70
C LYS A 78 -5.53 17.34 5.89
N VAL A 79 -4.20 17.31 5.85
CA VAL A 79 -3.35 17.86 6.89
C VAL A 79 -2.45 18.90 6.25
N THR A 80 -2.49 20.12 6.76
CA THR A 80 -1.53 21.17 6.37
C THR A 80 -0.29 21.01 7.23
N ALA A 81 0.84 20.70 6.60
CA ALA A 81 2.14 20.64 7.26
C ALA A 81 2.62 22.04 7.64
N ASP A 82 3.60 22.13 8.56
CA ASP A 82 4.21 23.39 8.97
C ASP A 82 4.86 24.15 7.81
N THR A 83 5.20 23.44 6.73
CA THR A 83 5.71 24.00 5.46
C THR A 83 4.62 24.68 4.62
N GLY A 84 3.36 24.62 5.03
CA GLY A 84 2.19 25.10 4.28
C GLY A 84 1.67 24.10 3.23
N GLU A 85 2.33 22.96 3.03
CA GLU A 85 1.88 21.93 2.08
C GLU A 85 0.67 21.16 2.63
N THR A 86 -0.35 20.96 1.81
CA THR A 86 -1.48 20.09 2.15
C THR A 86 -1.20 18.64 1.72
N ILE A 87 -1.06 17.76 2.71
CA ILE A 87 -0.91 16.32 2.53
C ILE A 87 -2.28 15.65 2.65
N HIS A 88 -2.57 14.74 1.72
CA HIS A 88 -3.81 13.96 1.71
C HIS A 88 -3.53 12.56 2.25
N PHE A 89 -4.28 12.10 3.25
CA PHE A 89 -4.12 10.78 3.87
C PHE A 89 -5.28 9.87 3.55
N ASN A 90 -5.00 8.73 2.93
CA ASN A 90 -5.98 7.65 2.81
C ASN A 90 -5.93 6.80 4.07
N ASN A 91 -7.02 6.79 4.85
CA ASN A 91 -7.19 5.82 5.92
C ASN A 91 -7.51 4.44 5.31
N GLY A 92 -6.46 3.62 5.17
CA GLY A 92 -6.56 2.26 4.66
C GLY A 92 -6.66 1.19 5.74
N LEU A 93 -6.72 1.55 7.02
CA LEU A 93 -6.75 0.55 8.09
C LEU A 93 -7.99 -0.36 7.95
N VAL A 94 -7.78 -1.67 8.14
CA VAL A 94 -8.83 -2.69 8.03
C VAL A 94 -8.88 -3.47 9.33
N VAL A 95 -10.04 -3.54 9.99
CA VAL A 95 -10.16 -4.25 11.28
C VAL A 95 -9.80 -5.73 11.15
N LEU A 96 -10.14 -6.36 10.02
CA LEU A 96 -9.81 -7.76 9.74
C LEU A 96 -8.31 -8.07 9.80
N GLN A 97 -7.44 -7.10 9.46
CA GLN A 97 -5.99 -7.28 9.58
C GLN A 97 -5.50 -7.21 11.04
N GLY A 98 -6.25 -6.51 11.90
CA GLY A 98 -5.99 -6.41 13.32
C GLY A 98 -4.85 -5.44 13.71
N PRO A 99 -4.74 -5.13 15.00
CA PRO A 99 -3.79 -4.13 15.51
C PRO A 99 -2.33 -4.53 15.33
N ASN A 100 -2.01 -5.83 15.42
CA ASN A 100 -0.63 -6.32 15.24
C ASN A 100 -0.12 -6.08 13.81
N TYR A 101 -0.97 -6.28 12.80
CA TYR A 101 -0.64 -5.97 11.42
C TYR A 101 -0.42 -4.47 11.22
N ALA A 102 -1.35 -3.66 11.73
CA ALA A 102 -1.26 -2.21 11.64
C ALA A 102 0.04 -1.69 12.28
N LEU A 103 0.39 -2.18 13.47
CA LEU A 103 1.64 -1.82 14.15
C LEU A 103 2.87 -2.28 13.35
N ALA A 104 2.91 -3.54 12.92
CA ALA A 104 4.03 -4.10 12.18
C ALA A 104 4.32 -3.34 10.87
N LYS A 105 3.28 -2.94 10.14
CA LYS A 105 3.42 -2.14 8.91
C LYS A 105 3.76 -0.67 9.18
N THR A 106 3.22 -0.08 10.24
CA THR A 106 3.59 1.28 10.66
C THR A 106 5.08 1.35 11.05
N LEU A 107 5.60 0.37 11.79
CA LEU A 107 7.02 0.29 12.13
C LEU A 107 7.91 0.22 10.88
N GLN A 108 7.54 -0.60 9.89
CA GLN A 108 8.26 -0.68 8.61
C GLN A 108 8.28 0.68 7.88
N MET A 109 7.17 1.42 7.89
CA MET A 109 7.10 2.75 7.30
C MET A 109 7.99 3.76 8.06
N TRP A 110 7.94 3.76 9.39
CA TRP A 110 8.79 4.65 10.19
C TRP A 110 10.27 4.38 9.96
N ARG A 111 10.70 3.12 9.99
CA ARG A 111 12.09 2.79 9.69
C ARG A 111 12.48 3.19 8.27
N ALA A 112 11.61 3.01 7.28
CA ALA A 112 11.89 3.43 5.91
C ALA A 112 12.15 4.94 5.81
N MET A 113 11.39 5.78 6.52
CA MET A 113 11.63 7.22 6.57
C MET A 113 12.97 7.54 7.25
N LEU A 114 13.27 6.93 8.40
CA LEU A 114 14.54 7.16 9.11
C LEU A 114 15.76 6.76 8.26
N LEU A 115 15.72 5.58 7.62
CA LEU A 115 16.80 5.12 6.74
C LEU A 115 17.05 6.10 5.57
N ARG A 116 15.98 6.67 5.01
CA ARG A 116 16.11 7.62 3.91
C ARG A 116 16.59 8.99 4.40
N GLU A 117 15.96 9.52 5.44
CA GLU A 117 16.17 10.89 5.91
C GLU A 117 17.44 11.05 6.74
N GLU A 118 17.77 10.09 7.59
CA GLU A 118 18.93 10.18 8.50
C GLU A 118 20.13 9.43 7.93
N GLU A 119 19.93 8.18 7.50
CA GLU A 119 21.04 7.36 7.00
C GLU A 119 21.47 7.71 5.57
N LYS A 120 20.65 8.50 4.86
CA LYS A 120 20.84 8.93 3.47
C LYS A 120 21.11 7.76 2.51
N ILE A 121 20.33 6.69 2.64
CA ILE A 121 20.35 5.54 1.72
C ILE A 121 19.07 5.47 0.87
N VAL A 122 19.14 4.70 -0.22
CA VAL A 122 17.96 4.44 -1.07
C VAL A 122 17.03 3.47 -0.35
N VAL A 123 15.75 3.83 -0.24
CA VAL A 123 14.71 2.99 0.37
C VAL A 123 13.50 2.86 -0.54
N SER A 124 13.29 1.68 -1.12
CA SER A 124 12.11 1.38 -1.93
C SER A 124 10.94 0.97 -1.05
N THR A 125 9.76 1.58 -1.27
CA THR A 125 8.57 1.43 -0.41
C THR A 125 7.29 1.24 -1.21
N ASN A 126 7.38 0.58 -2.37
CA ASN A 126 6.25 0.42 -3.28
C ASN A 126 5.10 -0.33 -2.59
N ILE A 127 3.88 0.22 -2.69
CA ILE A 127 2.69 -0.43 -2.15
C ILE A 127 2.21 -1.51 -3.13
N ALA A 128 2.08 -2.72 -2.61
CA ALA A 128 1.62 -3.87 -3.38
C ALA A 128 0.10 -3.85 -3.61
N PRO A 129 -0.37 -4.34 -4.76
CA PRO A 129 -1.79 -4.52 -5.01
C PRO A 129 -2.33 -5.74 -4.28
N ALA A 130 -3.66 -5.79 -4.14
CA ALA A 130 -4.34 -7.05 -3.85
C ALA A 130 -4.05 -8.04 -4.99
N SER A 131 -3.49 -9.20 -4.65
CA SER A 131 -3.00 -10.16 -5.62
C SER A 131 -3.41 -11.58 -5.26
N ARG A 132 -3.64 -12.44 -6.26
CA ARG A 132 -3.95 -13.88 -6.09
C ARG A 132 -2.72 -14.70 -5.73
N THR A 133 -2.07 -14.36 -4.62
CA THR A 133 -0.96 -15.17 -4.11
C THR A 133 -1.48 -16.36 -3.31
N LEU A 134 -0.68 -17.43 -3.20
CA LEU A 134 -1.00 -18.59 -2.37
C LEU A 134 -1.29 -18.19 -0.90
N SER A 135 -0.56 -17.20 -0.40
CA SER A 135 -0.76 -16.64 0.95
C SER A 135 -2.09 -15.91 1.13
N VAL A 136 -2.83 -15.62 0.06
CA VAL A 136 -4.17 -15.01 0.11
C VAL A 136 -5.23 -16.03 -0.27
N THR A 137 -5.00 -16.81 -1.32
CA THR A 137 -5.99 -17.73 -1.87
C THR A 137 -6.19 -18.99 -1.05
N HIS A 138 -5.26 -19.34 -0.13
CA HIS A 138 -5.49 -20.43 0.83
C HIS A 138 -6.67 -20.14 1.77
N ASN A 139 -6.99 -18.87 2.01
CA ASN A 139 -8.16 -18.45 2.76
C ASN A 139 -9.35 -18.27 1.79
N SER A 140 -10.36 -19.13 1.92
CA SER A 140 -11.52 -19.15 1.02
C SER A 140 -12.32 -17.85 1.03
N PHE A 141 -12.35 -17.14 2.16
CA PHE A 141 -13.00 -15.84 2.27
C PHE A 141 -12.26 -14.80 1.43
N LEU A 142 -10.94 -14.69 1.59
CA LEU A 142 -10.13 -13.74 0.83
C LEU A 142 -10.10 -14.07 -0.66
N SER A 143 -10.01 -15.36 -1.03
CA SER A 143 -10.10 -15.77 -2.44
C SER A 143 -11.44 -15.34 -3.08
N THR A 144 -12.56 -15.55 -2.38
CA THR A 144 -13.88 -15.14 -2.86
C THR A 144 -14.00 -13.62 -2.93
N PHE A 145 -13.45 -12.90 -1.95
CA PHE A 145 -13.41 -11.44 -1.96
C PHE A 145 -12.64 -10.92 -3.19
N LEU A 146 -11.50 -11.51 -3.52
CA LEU A 146 -10.76 -11.17 -4.74
C LEU A 146 -11.59 -11.43 -6.02
N ASP A 147 -12.36 -12.52 -6.07
CA ASP A 147 -13.27 -12.81 -7.18
C ASP A 147 -14.36 -11.73 -7.36
N GLY A 148 -14.80 -11.05 -6.30
CA GLY A 148 -15.82 -10.00 -6.39
C GLY A 148 -15.26 -8.59 -6.58
N GLN A 149 -13.96 -8.39 -6.37
CA GLN A 149 -13.36 -7.07 -6.18
C GLN A 149 -13.53 -6.16 -7.42
N GLY A 150 -13.46 -6.71 -8.62
CA GLY A 150 -13.57 -5.94 -9.87
C GLY A 150 -14.94 -5.32 -10.13
N HIS A 151 -16.00 -5.71 -9.39
CA HIS A 151 -17.31 -5.05 -9.47
C HIS A 151 -17.31 -3.65 -8.87
N PHE A 152 -16.34 -3.35 -8.02
CA PHE A 152 -16.14 -2.03 -7.42
C PHE A 152 -15.06 -1.27 -8.18
N LYS A 153 -15.42 -0.64 -9.30
CA LYS A 153 -14.48 0.20 -10.06
C LYS A 153 -13.89 1.32 -9.17
N PRO A 154 -12.59 1.65 -9.30
CA PRO A 154 -11.62 1.14 -10.27
C PRO A 154 -10.75 -0.01 -9.71
N LEU A 155 -11.27 -0.84 -8.79
CA LEU A 155 -10.46 -1.88 -8.17
C LEU A 155 -10.05 -2.96 -9.15
N LEU A 156 -8.79 -3.39 -9.04
CA LEU A 156 -8.20 -4.47 -9.81
C LEU A 156 -7.50 -5.46 -8.89
N THR A 157 -7.82 -6.74 -9.09
CA THR A 157 -7.06 -7.84 -8.51
C THR A 157 -5.98 -8.26 -9.48
N PHE A 158 -4.75 -8.38 -9.00
CA PHE A 158 -3.61 -8.77 -9.81
C PHE A 158 -3.37 -10.28 -9.73
N GLU A 159 -2.91 -10.87 -10.82
CA GLU A 159 -2.26 -12.18 -10.76
C GLU A 159 -0.91 -12.06 -10.05
N ALA A 160 -0.51 -13.11 -9.32
CA ALA A 160 0.72 -13.08 -8.54
C ALA A 160 1.97 -12.82 -9.41
N ALA A 161 2.01 -13.40 -10.61
CA ALA A 161 3.10 -13.20 -11.57
C ALA A 161 3.20 -11.73 -12.01
N THR A 162 2.09 -11.14 -12.46
CA THR A 162 2.03 -9.73 -12.87
C THR A 162 2.41 -8.80 -11.73
N ALA A 163 1.89 -9.01 -10.52
CA ALA A 163 2.26 -8.20 -9.36
C ALA A 163 3.76 -8.29 -9.07
N SER A 164 4.34 -9.50 -9.12
CA SER A 164 5.76 -9.72 -8.90
C SER A 164 6.63 -9.01 -9.93
N GLU A 165 6.28 -9.11 -11.22
CA GLU A 165 7.01 -8.47 -12.32
C GLU A 165 7.00 -6.95 -12.19
N VAL A 166 5.83 -6.34 -11.99
CA VAL A 166 5.73 -4.88 -11.87
C VAL A 166 6.45 -4.38 -10.61
N LEU A 167 6.32 -5.07 -9.48
CA LEU A 167 7.03 -4.71 -8.24
C LEU A 167 8.55 -4.84 -8.40
N ALA A 168 9.04 -5.85 -9.12
CA ALA A 168 10.45 -6.00 -9.43
C ALA A 168 10.96 -4.84 -10.31
N LEU A 169 10.21 -4.46 -11.35
CA LEU A 169 10.55 -3.32 -12.20
C LEU A 169 10.58 -2.00 -11.43
N LEU A 170 9.61 -1.78 -10.53
CA LEU A 170 9.60 -0.59 -9.67
C LEU A 170 10.78 -0.59 -8.68
N LEU A 171 11.14 -1.74 -8.11
CA LEU A 171 12.31 -1.88 -7.25
C LEU A 171 13.60 -1.53 -8.01
N LEU A 172 13.78 -2.08 -9.21
CA LEU A 172 14.93 -1.77 -10.05
C LEU A 172 14.96 -0.28 -10.40
N HIS A 173 13.82 0.30 -10.77
CA HIS A 173 13.71 1.73 -11.00
C HIS A 173 14.15 2.51 -9.76
N ASP A 174 13.68 2.15 -8.56
CA ASP A 174 14.01 2.86 -7.32
C ASP A 174 15.47 2.78 -6.93
N ILE A 175 16.12 1.64 -7.20
CA ILE A 175 17.54 1.43 -6.90
C ILE A 175 18.44 2.20 -7.88
N PHE A 176 18.12 2.15 -9.18
CA PHE A 176 19.03 2.64 -10.22
C PHE A 176 18.73 4.06 -10.70
N SER A 177 17.53 4.61 -10.42
CA SER A 177 17.14 5.94 -10.87
C SER A 177 17.34 6.99 -9.79
N SER A 178 18.25 7.93 -10.04
CA SER A 178 18.40 9.15 -9.22
C SER A 178 17.18 10.08 -9.29
N LEU A 179 16.26 9.85 -10.24
CA LEU A 179 14.99 10.56 -10.35
C LEU A 179 13.93 10.03 -9.37
N SER A 180 14.17 8.88 -8.72
CA SER A 180 13.21 8.32 -7.78
C SER A 180 13.12 9.13 -6.49
N SER A 181 11.90 9.27 -5.95
CA SER A 181 11.65 9.81 -4.61
C SER A 181 12.30 8.95 -3.52
N THR A 182 12.63 7.69 -3.81
CA THR A 182 13.36 6.80 -2.91
C THR A 182 14.84 7.17 -2.77
N HIS A 183 15.38 7.94 -3.72
CA HIS A 183 16.77 8.38 -3.69
C HIS A 183 16.94 9.59 -2.76
N PRO A 184 17.89 9.56 -1.81
CA PRO A 184 18.02 10.58 -0.76
C PRO A 184 18.42 11.96 -1.28
N SER A 185 19.01 12.04 -2.48
CA SER A 185 19.31 13.34 -3.13
C SER A 185 18.09 14.08 -3.65
N LYS A 186 16.92 13.43 -3.72
CA LYS A 186 15.66 14.09 -4.08
C LYS A 186 15.00 14.60 -2.80
N PRO A 187 14.86 15.92 -2.59
CA PRO A 187 14.21 16.42 -1.39
C PRO A 187 12.72 16.01 -1.40
N LEU A 188 12.22 15.59 -0.24
CA LEU A 188 10.79 15.45 0.02
C LEU A 188 10.36 16.63 0.87
N ALA A 189 9.22 17.24 0.54
CA ALA A 189 8.64 18.30 1.36
C ALA A 189 8.17 17.77 2.72
N ASN A 190 7.83 16.48 2.80
CA ASN A 190 7.59 15.75 4.04
C ASN A 190 8.01 14.27 3.87
N PRO A 191 8.65 13.62 4.87
CA PRO A 191 9.06 12.21 4.79
C PRO A 191 7.91 11.25 4.49
N LEU A 192 6.67 11.57 4.89
CA LEU A 192 5.48 10.76 4.62
C LEU A 192 5.17 10.63 3.12
N LEU A 193 5.67 11.55 2.29
CA LEU A 193 5.52 11.49 0.84
C LEU A 193 6.35 10.37 0.18
N LEU A 194 7.25 9.71 0.94
CA LEU A 194 7.97 8.52 0.49
C LEU A 194 7.02 7.41 0.01
N PHE A 195 5.84 7.30 0.61
CA PHE A 195 4.84 6.27 0.30
C PHE A 195 3.80 6.70 -0.75
N SER A 196 3.81 7.98 -1.15
CA SER A 196 2.71 8.61 -1.90
C SER A 196 2.72 8.28 -3.38
N LYS A 197 3.91 8.15 -4.00
CA LYS A 197 4.04 7.91 -5.44
C LYS A 197 4.55 6.50 -5.73
N LYS A 198 4.34 6.05 -6.97
CA LYS A 198 4.79 4.74 -7.49
C LYS A 198 4.20 3.51 -6.78
N SER A 199 3.06 3.71 -6.12
CA SER A 199 2.27 2.65 -5.51
C SER A 199 1.37 1.96 -6.52
N ILE A 200 1.38 0.63 -6.56
CA ILE A 200 0.44 -0.18 -7.35
C ILE A 200 -0.76 -0.50 -6.44
N HIS A 201 -1.51 0.51 -6.05
CA HIS A 201 -2.58 0.37 -5.06
C HIS A 201 -3.86 -0.34 -5.59
N GLY A 202 -3.83 -0.87 -6.83
CA GLY A 202 -4.95 -1.61 -7.43
C GLY A 202 -6.28 -0.85 -7.46
N GLY A 203 -6.25 0.48 -7.62
CA GLY A 203 -7.44 1.33 -7.58
C GLY A 203 -7.92 1.72 -6.18
N LEU A 204 -7.37 1.14 -5.10
CA LEU A 204 -7.86 1.34 -3.72
C LEU A 204 -7.87 2.80 -3.27
N TRP A 205 -6.90 3.61 -3.68
CA TRP A 205 -6.88 5.02 -3.30
C TRP A 205 -7.87 5.89 -4.08
N ARG A 206 -8.31 5.41 -5.25
CA ARG A 206 -9.18 6.14 -6.18
C ARG A 206 -10.64 5.68 -6.11
N MET A 207 -10.93 4.58 -5.41
CA MET A 207 -12.30 4.08 -5.26
C MET A 207 -13.15 5.04 -4.42
N PRO A 208 -14.49 5.04 -4.60
CA PRO A 208 -15.38 5.95 -3.89
C PRO A 208 -15.69 5.57 -2.45
N TRP A 209 -15.45 4.32 -2.07
CA TRP A 209 -15.87 3.77 -0.78
C TRP A 209 -14.68 3.45 0.13
N GLN A 210 -14.95 3.32 1.42
CA GLN A 210 -13.98 2.74 2.35
C GLN A 210 -13.82 1.25 2.06
N ALA A 211 -12.57 0.76 2.08
CA ALA A 211 -12.23 -0.63 1.78
C ALA A 211 -13.02 -1.61 2.66
N GLU A 212 -13.18 -1.29 3.94
CA GLU A 212 -13.91 -2.11 4.89
C GLU A 212 -15.41 -2.20 4.57
N SER A 213 -16.03 -1.10 4.14
CA SER A 213 -17.47 -1.06 3.86
C SER A 213 -17.89 -1.90 2.66
N ILE A 214 -16.98 -2.13 1.70
CA ILE A 214 -17.25 -2.97 0.54
C ILE A 214 -17.00 -4.46 0.82
N GLY A 215 -16.45 -4.84 1.97
CA GLY A 215 -16.04 -6.20 2.31
C GLY A 215 -17.11 -7.25 2.05
N THR A 216 -18.24 -7.14 2.76
CA THR A 216 -19.36 -8.09 2.65
C THR A 216 -19.99 -8.09 1.26
N PRO A 217 -20.37 -6.93 0.66
CA PRO A 217 -20.89 -6.90 -0.70
C PRO A 217 -19.97 -7.53 -1.74
N THR A 218 -18.66 -7.27 -1.65
CA THR A 218 -17.66 -7.84 -2.54
C THR A 218 -17.59 -9.36 -2.40
N PHE A 219 -17.59 -9.88 -1.17
CA PHE A 219 -17.62 -11.32 -0.93
C PHE A 219 -18.88 -11.98 -1.52
N VAL A 220 -20.06 -11.38 -1.31
CA VAL A 220 -21.32 -11.88 -1.89
C VAL A 220 -21.25 -11.89 -3.41
N LEU A 221 -20.81 -10.80 -4.03
CA LEU A 221 -20.61 -10.73 -5.47
C LEU A 221 -19.62 -11.78 -5.97
N GLY A 222 -18.51 -12.03 -5.27
CA GLY A 222 -17.57 -13.09 -5.62
C GLY A 222 -18.16 -14.51 -5.54
N LYS A 223 -19.19 -14.75 -4.71
CA LYS A 223 -19.92 -16.03 -4.69
C LYS A 223 -20.86 -16.19 -5.87
N VAL A 224 -21.59 -15.14 -6.25
CA VAL A 224 -22.70 -15.23 -7.21
C VAL A 224 -22.34 -14.78 -8.62
N TRP A 225 -21.32 -13.94 -8.77
CA TRP A 225 -20.87 -13.35 -10.01
C TRP A 225 -19.36 -13.08 -9.96
N LYS A 226 -18.57 -14.12 -10.23
CA LYS A 226 -17.11 -13.98 -10.29
C LYS A 226 -16.73 -12.97 -11.37
N TYR A 227 -15.89 -12.02 -10.98
CA TYR A 227 -15.31 -11.05 -11.89
C TYR A 227 -14.11 -11.68 -12.60
N HIS A 228 -14.28 -11.93 -13.89
CA HIS A 228 -13.18 -12.29 -14.79
C HIS A 228 -12.90 -11.04 -15.63
N PRO A 229 -11.76 -10.35 -15.44
CA PRO A 229 -11.39 -9.27 -16.34
C PRO A 229 -11.27 -9.87 -17.76
N GLU A 230 -12.02 -9.33 -18.71
CA GLU A 230 -11.82 -9.68 -20.12
C GLU A 230 -10.45 -9.13 -20.55
N GLY A 231 -9.48 -10.02 -20.75
CA GLY A 231 -8.20 -9.71 -21.41
C GLY A 231 -7.18 -8.89 -20.61
N LEU A 232 -6.79 -9.37 -19.42
CA LEU A 232 -5.53 -8.96 -18.75
C LEU A 232 -4.50 -10.09 -18.77
#